data_AF-A0A2S9YVE3-F1
#
_entry.id   AF-A0A2S9YVE3-F1
#
_cell.length_a   1.000
_cell.length_b   1.000
_cell.length_c   1.000
_cell.angle_alpha   90.00
_cell.angle_beta   90.00
_cell.angle_gamma   90.00
#
_symmetry.space_group_name_H-M   'P 1'
#
loop_
_entity.id
_entity.type
_entity.pdbx_description
1 polymer ?
#
loop_
_entity_poly.entity_id
_entity_poly.type
_entity_poly.pdbx_seq_one_letter_code
_entity_poly.pdbx_strand_id
1 'polypeptide(L)'
;MLTKTMLMAFLAACGVSSNPATSPNEKQPPEEDVQEDQHFCCASVDLENFTGEGCTAISKETINACSNVLYCPEMWAKSEGKVACE
;
A
#
# COMPACT_ATOMS: atom_id res chain seq x y z
N MET A 1 61.00 -45.28 1.21
CA MET A 1 61.69 -44.53 0.15
C MET A 1 60.90 -44.76 -1.13
N LEU A 2 59.99 -43.85 -1.51
CA LEU A 2 60.19 -42.70 -2.40
C LEU A 2 60.37 -43.10 -3.88
N THR A 3 59.29 -43.06 -4.64
CA THR A 3 59.33 -42.60 -6.02
C THR A 3 58.02 -41.87 -6.33
N LYS A 4 58.15 -40.54 -6.48
CA LYS A 4 57.22 -39.66 -7.20
C LYS A 4 56.99 -40.25 -8.59
N THR A 5 55.84 -40.11 -9.22
CA THR A 5 55.34 -38.98 -10.04
C THR A 5 54.08 -39.59 -10.73
N MET A 6 52.98 -38.97 -11.09
CA MET A 6 52.78 -37.71 -11.82
C MET A 6 51.26 -37.48 -11.94
N LEU A 7 50.92 -36.20 -12.14
CA LEU A 7 49.60 -35.59 -12.17
C LEU A 7 48.65 -36.03 -13.31
N MET A 8 47.36 -35.82 -13.03
CA MET A 8 46.29 -35.29 -13.91
C MET A 8 45.65 -36.20 -14.98
N ALA A 9 44.35 -36.45 -14.83
CA ALA A 9 43.39 -36.28 -15.91
C ALA A 9 42.00 -35.94 -15.36
N PHE A 10 41.40 -34.96 -16.01
CA PHE A 10 40.21 -34.18 -15.64
C PHE A 10 38.92 -35.00 -15.64
N LEU A 11 38.14 -34.93 -14.55
CA LEU A 11 36.71 -35.21 -14.59
C LEU A 11 35.97 -33.88 -14.79
N ALA A 12 35.71 -33.60 -16.07
CA ALA A 12 34.74 -32.61 -16.48
C ALA A 12 33.32 -33.04 -16.03
N ALA A 13 32.47 -32.04 -15.85
CA ALA A 13 31.06 -32.10 -15.46
C ALA A 13 30.81 -32.29 -13.95
N CYS A 14 31.20 -31.28 -13.17
CA CYS A 14 30.35 -30.84 -12.08
C CYS A 14 28.99 -30.47 -12.69
N GLY A 15 28.03 -31.36 -12.58
CA GLY A 15 26.63 -31.04 -12.80
C GLY A 15 26.24 -29.96 -11.79
N VAL A 16 26.35 -28.70 -12.22
CA VAL A 16 25.79 -27.57 -11.49
C VAL A 16 24.28 -27.76 -11.56
N SER A 17 23.71 -28.32 -10.50
CA SER A 17 22.32 -28.05 -10.17
C SER A 17 22.29 -26.57 -9.83
N SER A 18 21.97 -25.75 -10.82
CA SER A 18 21.68 -24.33 -10.66
C SER A 18 20.40 -24.23 -9.86
N ASN A 19 20.51 -24.37 -8.53
CA ASN A 19 19.52 -23.77 -7.66
C ASN A 19 19.82 -22.27 -7.72
N PRO A 20 18.96 -21.44 -8.32
CA PRO A 20 19.09 -20.01 -8.11
C PRO A 20 18.93 -19.79 -6.61
N ALA A 21 19.93 -19.17 -5.98
CA ALA A 21 19.78 -18.67 -4.63
C ALA A 21 18.57 -17.74 -4.64
N THR A 22 17.52 -18.11 -3.90
CA THR A 22 16.37 -17.25 -3.67
C THR A 22 16.92 -15.94 -3.11
N SER A 23 16.83 -14.87 -3.90
CA SER A 23 17.15 -13.53 -3.43
C SER A 23 16.42 -13.28 -2.10
N PRO A 24 17.01 -12.57 -1.13
CA PRO A 24 16.29 -12.15 0.06
C PRO A 24 15.00 -11.49 -0.40
N ASN A 25 13.87 -12.01 0.07
CA ASN A 25 12.57 -11.41 -0.16
C ASN A 25 12.67 -9.99 0.40
N GLU A 26 12.88 -8.99 -0.47
CA GLU A 26 12.88 -7.60 -0.08
C GLU A 26 11.50 -7.37 0.53
N LYS A 27 11.46 -7.29 1.85
CA LYS A 27 10.24 -6.97 2.58
C LYS A 27 9.91 -5.55 2.13
N GLN A 28 8.98 -5.43 1.19
CA GLN A 28 8.35 -4.17 0.84
C GLN A 28 8.03 -3.48 2.17
N PRO A 29 8.52 -2.25 2.42
CA PRO A 29 8.06 -1.47 3.55
C PRO A 29 6.52 -1.49 3.52
N PRO A 30 5.83 -1.61 4.68
CA PRO A 30 4.39 -1.40 4.66
C PRO A 30 4.15 -0.08 3.94
N GLU A 31 3.30 -0.10 2.92
CA GLU A 31 2.86 1.12 2.25
C GLU A 31 2.37 2.03 3.38
N GLU A 32 3.00 3.19 3.55
CA GLU A 32 2.48 4.16 4.50
C GLU A 32 1.05 4.44 4.04
N ASP A 33 0.07 4.16 4.90
CA ASP A 33 -1.33 4.53 4.68
C ASP A 33 -1.37 6.06 4.63
N VAL A 34 -1.02 6.63 3.48
CA VAL A 34 -1.27 8.03 3.19
C VAL A 34 -2.78 8.14 3.22
N GLN A 35 -3.33 8.76 4.27
CA GLN A 35 -4.76 9.02 4.29
C GLN A 35 -5.04 9.96 3.12
N GLU A 36 -5.62 9.41 2.07
CA GLU A 36 -5.94 10.17 0.87
C GLU A 36 -7.13 11.10 1.13
N ASP A 37 -7.18 12.21 0.41
CA ASP A 37 -8.32 13.12 0.45
C ASP A 37 -9.64 12.37 0.24
N GLN A 38 -10.58 12.55 1.18
CA GLN A 38 -11.85 11.85 1.14
C GLN A 38 -13.02 12.80 0.87
N HIS A 39 -13.95 12.32 0.05
CA HIS A 39 -15.21 13.01 -0.26
C HIS A 39 -16.37 12.26 0.36
N PHE A 40 -17.35 13.01 0.88
CA PHE A 40 -18.56 12.47 1.48
C PHE A 40 -19.79 13.17 0.94
N CYS A 41 -20.81 12.40 0.57
CA CYS A 41 -22.15 12.92 0.36
C CYS A 41 -22.91 12.91 1.67
N CYS A 42 -23.37 14.07 2.11
CA CYS A 42 -23.99 14.25 3.41
C CYS A 42 -25.42 14.78 3.26
N ALA A 43 -26.26 14.49 4.26
CA ALA A 43 -27.58 15.10 4.34
C ALA A 43 -27.48 16.59 4.67
N SER A 44 -26.50 16.98 5.49
CA SER A 44 -26.14 18.36 5.82
C SER A 44 -24.63 18.50 5.99
N VAL A 45 -24.12 19.70 5.75
CA VAL A 45 -22.72 20.06 5.95
C VAL A 45 -22.65 21.37 6.72
N ASP A 46 -21.83 21.39 7.76
CA ASP A 46 -21.41 22.58 8.49
C ASP A 46 -20.02 22.98 7.98
N LEU A 47 -19.99 24.02 7.15
CA LEU A 47 -18.77 24.56 6.57
C LEU A 47 -17.92 25.35 7.56
N GLU A 48 -18.48 25.80 8.68
CA GLU A 48 -17.73 26.54 9.70
C GLU A 48 -16.87 25.58 10.52
N ASN A 49 -17.43 24.42 10.87
CA ASN A 49 -16.75 23.41 11.69
C ASN A 49 -16.17 22.23 10.88
N PHE A 50 -16.27 22.26 9.55
CA PHE A 50 -15.84 21.15 8.67
C PHE A 50 -16.42 19.79 9.09
N THR A 51 -17.72 19.78 9.42
CA THR A 51 -18.44 18.55 9.78
C THR A 51 -19.64 18.32 8.89
N GLY A 52 -20.15 17.09 8.86
CA GLY A 52 -21.37 16.75 8.13
C GLY A 52 -22.13 15.61 8.80
N GLU A 53 -23.44 15.55 8.58
CA GLU A 53 -24.31 14.51 9.13
C GLU A 53 -24.94 13.66 8.02
N GLY A 54 -25.21 12.40 8.33
CA GLY A 54 -25.75 11.44 7.36
C GLY A 54 -24.77 11.17 6.21
N CYS A 55 -23.47 11.23 6.47
CA CYS A 55 -22.45 11.20 5.44
C CYS A 55 -22.13 9.78 4.95
N THR A 56 -21.92 9.62 3.64
CA THR A 56 -21.42 8.40 3.00
C THR A 56 -20.24 8.73 2.10
N ALA A 57 -19.18 7.94 2.18
CA ALA A 57 -17.98 8.12 1.37
C ALA A 57 -18.29 7.91 -0.12
N ILE A 58 -17.72 8.75 -0.97
CA ILE A 58 -17.88 8.69 -2.42
C ILE A 58 -16.55 8.92 -3.13
N SER A 59 -16.49 8.49 -4.40
CA SER A 59 -15.38 8.81 -5.29
C SER A 59 -15.53 10.22 -5.87
N LYS A 60 -14.42 10.78 -6.36
CA LYS A 60 -14.38 12.14 -6.94
C LYS A 60 -15.32 12.29 -8.15
N GLU A 61 -15.51 11.22 -8.91
CA GLU A 61 -16.37 11.20 -10.10
C GLU A 61 -17.86 11.32 -9.76
N THR A 62 -18.24 11.02 -8.51
CA THR A 62 -19.64 10.98 -8.06
C THR A 62 -20.08 12.26 -7.35
N ILE A 63 -19.17 13.21 -7.08
CA ILE A 63 -19.42 14.45 -6.32
C ILE A 63 -20.64 15.22 -6.85
N ASN A 64 -20.76 15.35 -8.17
CA ASN A 64 -21.82 16.15 -8.81
C ASN A 64 -23.22 15.53 -8.67
N ALA A 65 -23.35 14.29 -8.19
CA ALA A 65 -24.63 13.64 -7.93
C ALA A 65 -25.22 14.00 -6.55
N CYS A 66 -24.45 14.68 -5.69
CA CYS A 66 -24.82 14.92 -4.30
C CYS A 66 -25.21 16.37 -4.06
N SER A 67 -26.26 16.56 -3.26
CA SER A 67 -26.74 17.91 -2.90
C SER A 67 -25.80 18.64 -1.97
N ASN A 68 -25.18 17.94 -1.00
CA ASN A 68 -24.16 18.48 -0.12
C ASN A 68 -22.95 17.54 -0.11
N VAL A 69 -21.76 18.13 -0.22
CA VAL A 69 -20.50 17.40 -0.23
C VAL A 69 -19.58 17.97 0.84
N LEU A 70 -19.05 17.09 1.68
CA LEU A 70 -17.95 17.40 2.59
C LEU A 70 -16.66 16.82 2.00
N TYR A 71 -15.65 17.67 1.88
CA TYR A 71 -14.30 17.31 1.48
C TYR A 71 -13.39 17.40 2.69
N CYS A 72 -12.69 16.30 3.01
CA CYS A 72 -11.68 16.26 4.05
C CYS A 72 -10.31 16.01 3.40
N PRO A 73 -9.37 16.98 3.46
CA PRO A 73 -8.00 16.73 3.10
C PRO A 73 -7.36 15.86 4.18
N GLU A 74 -6.68 14.79 3.78
CA GLU A 74 -5.92 13.90 4.67
C GLU A 74 -6.73 13.25 5.81
N MET A 75 -6.99 13.96 6.90
CA MET A 75 -7.55 13.39 8.13
C MET A 75 -9.05 13.60 8.26
N TRP A 76 -9.74 12.52 8.60
CA TRP A 76 -11.17 12.55 8.88
C TRP A 76 -11.56 11.42 9.83
N ALA A 77 -12.63 11.66 10.58
CA ALA A 77 -13.25 10.67 11.43
C ALA A 77 -14.75 10.57 11.11
N LYS A 78 -15.29 9.36 11.19
CA LYS A 78 -16.73 9.11 11.10
C LYS A 78 -17.22 8.37 12.35
N SER A 79 -18.23 8.92 13.01
CA SER A 79 -18.91 8.28 14.14
C SER A 79 -20.41 8.53 14.07
N GLU A 80 -21.22 7.49 14.24
CA GLU A 80 -22.69 7.55 14.23
C GLU A 80 -23.30 8.30 13.03
N GLY A 81 -22.64 8.23 11.85
CA GLY A 81 -23.10 8.91 10.63
C GLY A 81 -22.67 10.38 10.52
N LYS A 82 -22.02 10.94 11.54
CA LYS A 82 -21.36 12.24 11.49
C LYS A 82 -19.90 12.09 11.03
N VAL A 83 -19.46 12.96 10.13
CA VAL A 83 -18.07 13.08 9.69
C VAL A 83 -17.50 14.41 10.18
N ALA A 84 -16.24 14.41 10.60
CA ALA A 84 -15.45 15.61 10.87
C ALA A 84 -14.10 15.50 10.15
N CYS A 85 -13.67 16.59 9.52
CA CYS A 85 -12.32 16.74 8.99
C CYS A 85 -11.42 17.41 10.04
N GLU A 86 -10.12 17.14 10.02
CA GLU A 86 -9.12 17.78 10.89
C GLU A 86 -8.12 18.63 10.11
#